data_AF-A0A7J4RUA8-F1
#
_entry.id   AF-A0A7J4RUA8-F1
#
_cell.length_a   1.000
_cell.length_b   1.000
_cell.length_c   1.000
_cell.angle_alpha   90.00
_cell.angle_beta   90.00
_cell.angle_gamma   90.00
#
_symmetry.space_group_name_H-M   'P 1'
#
loop_
_entity.id
_entity.type
_entity.pdbx_description
1 polymer ?
#
loop_
_entity_poly.entity_id
_entity_poly.type
_entity_poly.pdbx_seq_one_letter_code
_entity_poly.pdbx_strand_id
1 'polypeptide(L)'
;MPTKGYGTIGLKPAILSKLQKATDEYYPGMFLPSALIILMNEIKREYYSVEMHNMKVDFSGTYTSLTIRRDVKEWLEENYTNLKEEYNQKYKINNFTKFASIFTLNMFESKTKAQNYIVKLKESDFRWLIDEYKKQQKEYDTKYGTQTFEQFADKFLKELFEKLYIVKKF
;
A
#
# COMPACT_ATOMS: atom_id res chain seq x y z
N MET A 1 -17.20 -13.79 -8.82
CA MET A 1 -17.79 -13.22 -7.58
C MET A 1 -18.97 -12.36 -7.99
N PRO A 2 -20.19 -12.55 -7.46
CA PRO A 2 -21.33 -11.75 -7.88
C PRO A 2 -21.11 -10.28 -7.46
N THR A 3 -21.41 -9.37 -8.37
CA THR A 3 -21.25 -7.91 -8.24
C THR A 3 -22.22 -7.36 -7.19
N LYS A 4 -21.89 -7.55 -5.90
CA LYS A 4 -22.45 -6.73 -4.82
C LYS A 4 -22.04 -5.30 -5.15
N GLY A 5 -22.95 -4.48 -5.69
CA GLY A 5 -22.67 -3.23 -6.40
C GLY A 5 -21.85 -2.18 -5.63
N TYR A 6 -22.38 -0.96 -5.51
CA TYR A 6 -21.65 0.13 -4.88
C TYR A 6 -22.40 0.67 -3.65
N GLY A 7 -21.64 1.27 -2.74
CA GLY A 7 -22.14 1.99 -1.58
C GLY A 7 -21.31 3.25 -1.35
N THR A 8 -21.83 4.16 -0.54
CA THR A 8 -21.14 5.41 -0.22
C THR A 8 -20.74 5.45 1.26
N ILE A 9 -19.59 6.08 1.52
CA ILE A 9 -19.15 6.49 2.85
C ILE A 9 -18.87 7.99 2.85
N GLY A 10 -19.07 8.64 4.00
CA GLY A 10 -18.71 10.06 4.17
C GLY A 10 -17.25 10.21 4.57
N LEU A 11 -16.55 11.20 4.01
CA LEU A 11 -15.19 11.56 4.40
C LEU A 11 -15.06 13.08 4.51
N LYS A 12 -14.17 13.54 5.39
CA LYS A 12 -13.82 14.97 5.43
C LYS A 12 -12.77 15.29 4.36
N PRO A 13 -12.74 16.52 3.82
CA PRO A 13 -11.86 16.86 2.70
C PRO A 13 -10.36 16.63 3.02
N ALA A 14 -9.92 17.02 4.21
CA ALA A 14 -8.54 16.80 4.67
C ALA A 14 -8.17 15.31 4.73
N ILE A 15 -9.13 14.46 5.10
CA ILE A 15 -8.95 13.01 5.18
C ILE A 15 -8.91 12.42 3.78
N LEU A 16 -9.85 12.81 2.92
CA LEU A 16 -9.89 12.36 1.52
C LEU A 16 -8.58 12.70 0.81
N SER A 17 -8.07 13.92 0.97
CA SER A 17 -6.79 14.34 0.39
C SER A 17 -5.61 13.50 0.91
N LYS A 18 -5.54 13.23 2.23
CA LYS A 18 -4.52 12.35 2.79
C LYS A 18 -4.60 10.93 2.21
N LEU A 19 -5.80 10.37 2.10
CA LEU A 19 -6.03 9.04 1.55
C LEU A 19 -5.70 8.95 0.06
N GLN A 20 -6.01 9.99 -0.72
CA GLN A 20 -5.62 10.09 -2.13
C GLN A 20 -4.10 10.13 -2.26
N LYS A 21 -3.42 10.99 -1.49
CA LYS A 21 -1.95 11.06 -1.49
C LYS A 21 -1.31 9.72 -1.13
N ALA A 22 -1.83 9.03 -0.11
CA ALA A 22 -1.36 7.70 0.26
C ALA A 22 -1.63 6.68 -0.87
N THR A 23 -2.79 6.76 -1.51
CA THR A 23 -3.08 5.92 -2.67
C THR A 23 -2.07 6.13 -3.78
N ASP A 24 -1.80 7.38 -4.16
CA ASP A 24 -0.85 7.71 -5.22
C ASP A 24 0.57 7.22 -4.90
N GLU A 25 0.95 7.21 -3.62
CA GLU A 25 2.26 6.75 -3.17
C GLU A 25 2.40 5.21 -3.20
N TYR A 26 1.40 4.48 -2.69
CA TYR A 26 1.48 3.02 -2.53
C TYR A 26 0.93 2.25 -3.73
N TYR A 27 0.10 2.91 -4.53
CA TYR A 27 -0.69 2.33 -5.61
C TYR A 27 -0.72 3.31 -6.80
N PRO A 28 0.44 3.63 -7.38
CA PRO A 28 0.55 4.65 -8.43
C PRO A 28 -0.38 4.34 -9.61
N GLY A 29 -1.14 5.35 -10.04
CA GLY A 29 -2.12 5.23 -11.12
C GLY A 29 -3.45 4.59 -10.72
N MET A 30 -3.65 4.22 -9.45
CA MET A 30 -4.92 3.70 -8.95
C MET A 30 -5.77 4.74 -8.23
N PHE A 31 -7.09 4.61 -8.38
CA PHE A 31 -8.04 5.39 -7.58
C PHE A 31 -8.21 4.80 -6.18
N LEU A 32 -8.47 5.66 -5.20
CA LEU A 32 -8.69 5.27 -3.80
C LEU A 32 -9.72 4.12 -3.64
N PRO A 33 -10.91 4.11 -4.28
CA PRO A 33 -11.85 2.98 -4.16
C PRO A 33 -11.25 1.63 -4.56
N SER A 34 -10.39 1.60 -5.59
CA SER A 34 -9.69 0.40 -6.03
C SER A 34 -8.62 -0.03 -5.03
N ALA A 35 -7.85 0.92 -4.51
CA ALA A 35 -6.85 0.65 -3.48
C ALA A 35 -7.48 0.07 -2.21
N LEU A 36 -8.67 0.52 -1.80
CA LEU A 36 -9.37 -0.03 -0.65
C LEU A 36 -9.76 -1.50 -0.83
N ILE A 37 -10.08 -1.93 -2.04
CA ILE A 37 -10.33 -3.34 -2.35
C ILE A 37 -9.08 -4.18 -2.10
N ILE A 38 -7.92 -3.70 -2.57
CA ILE A 38 -6.64 -4.37 -2.41
C ILE A 38 -6.28 -4.45 -0.93
N LEU A 39 -6.31 -3.32 -0.21
CA LEU A 39 -6.04 -3.25 1.22
C LEU A 39 -6.91 -4.23 2.03
N MET A 40 -8.23 -4.21 1.80
CA MET A 40 -9.15 -5.14 2.46
C MET A 40 -8.73 -6.61 2.23
N ASN A 41 -8.39 -6.98 0.99
CA ASN A 41 -8.01 -8.34 0.67
C ASN A 41 -6.67 -8.73 1.28
N GLU A 42 -5.69 -7.83 1.33
CA GLU A 42 -4.39 -8.06 1.98
C GLU A 42 -4.57 -8.29 3.49
N ILE A 43 -5.41 -7.48 4.14
CA ILE A 43 -5.71 -7.60 5.57
C ILE A 43 -6.47 -8.90 5.86
N LYS A 44 -7.48 -9.23 5.05
CA LYS A 44 -8.22 -10.50 5.18
C LYS A 44 -7.35 -11.74 4.94
N ARG A 45 -6.24 -11.59 4.22
CA ARG A 45 -5.22 -12.64 3.99
C ARG A 45 -4.10 -12.60 5.01
N GLU A 46 -4.21 -11.76 6.04
CA GLU A 46 -3.26 -11.66 7.15
C GLU A 46 -1.84 -11.28 6.72
N TYR A 47 -1.68 -10.61 5.58
CA TYR A 47 -0.36 -10.06 5.19
C TYR A 47 0.11 -8.97 6.16
N TYR A 48 -0.82 -8.28 6.80
CA TYR A 48 -0.60 -7.40 7.94
C TYR A 48 -1.91 -7.17 8.71
N SER A 49 -1.80 -6.75 9.96
CA SER A 49 -2.92 -6.33 10.79
C SER A 49 -3.07 -4.81 10.82
N VAL A 50 -4.30 -4.32 10.98
CA VAL A 50 -4.57 -2.89 11.14
C VAL A 50 -4.30 -2.49 12.59
N GLU A 51 -3.19 -1.79 12.79
CA GLU A 51 -2.84 -1.25 14.10
C GLU A 51 -3.43 0.15 14.30
N MET A 52 -3.66 0.53 15.56
CA MET A 52 -4.09 1.86 15.91
C MET A 52 -2.88 2.80 16.05
N HIS A 53 -2.65 3.68 15.09
CA HIS A 53 -1.52 4.63 15.09
C HIS A 53 -1.86 5.99 15.69
N ASN A 54 -0.90 6.62 16.35
CA ASN A 54 -1.09 7.98 16.87
C ASN A 54 -1.14 8.98 15.71
N MET A 55 -2.33 9.48 15.40
CA MET A 55 -2.55 10.40 14.29
C MET A 55 -3.33 11.64 14.75
N LYS A 56 -2.92 12.81 14.25
CA LYS A 56 -3.73 14.02 14.31
C LYS A 56 -4.56 14.11 13.03
N VAL A 57 -5.87 14.00 13.18
CA VAL A 57 -6.83 14.04 12.07
C VAL A 57 -7.67 15.29 12.19
N ASP A 58 -7.71 16.06 11.10
CA ASP A 58 -8.60 17.20 10.99
C ASP A 58 -9.96 16.73 10.44
N PHE A 59 -11.01 16.95 11.24
CA PHE A 59 -12.40 16.69 10.86
C PHE A 59 -13.18 17.97 10.52
N SER A 60 -12.50 19.08 10.26
CA SER A 60 -13.13 20.32 9.81
C SER A 60 -13.73 20.20 8.41
N GLY A 61 -14.58 21.17 8.03
CA GLY A 61 -15.21 21.26 6.71
C GLY A 61 -16.44 20.37 6.51
N THR A 62 -17.00 20.40 5.31
CA THR A 62 -18.22 19.65 4.93
C THR A 62 -17.86 18.24 4.48
N TYR A 63 -18.69 17.25 4.84
CA TYR A 63 -18.48 15.88 4.38
C TYR A 63 -18.66 15.76 2.88
N THR A 64 -17.75 15.04 2.24
CA THR A 64 -17.88 14.55 0.87
C THR A 64 -18.25 13.07 0.89
N SER A 65 -18.89 12.59 -0.18
CA SER A 65 -19.20 11.17 -0.35
C SER A 65 -18.11 10.51 -1.20
N LEU A 66 -17.68 9.32 -0.78
CA LEU A 66 -16.83 8.43 -1.56
C LEU A 66 -17.63 7.18 -1.91
N THR A 67 -17.76 6.91 -3.20
CA THR A 67 -18.36 5.66 -3.71
C THR A 67 -17.32 4.56 -3.70
N ILE A 68 -17.63 3.46 -3.00
CA ILE A 68 -16.78 2.28 -2.86
C ILE A 68 -17.58 1.02 -3.19
N ARG A 69 -16.89 -0.08 -3.45
CA ARG A 69 -17.53 -1.38 -3.66
C ARG A 69 -18.28 -1.82 -2.40
N ARG A 70 -19.43 -2.46 -2.57
CA ARG A 70 -20.36 -2.77 -1.47
C ARG A 70 -19.74 -3.67 -0.40
N ASP A 71 -18.97 -4.67 -0.79
CA ASP A 71 -18.28 -5.59 0.12
C ASP A 71 -17.21 -4.90 0.99
N VAL A 72 -16.53 -3.87 0.45
CA VAL A 72 -15.61 -3.03 1.22
C VAL A 72 -16.39 -2.24 2.28
N LYS A 73 -17.56 -1.69 1.90
CA LYS A 73 -18.42 -0.98 2.84
C LYS A 73 -18.93 -1.91 3.96
N GLU A 74 -19.45 -3.08 3.60
CA GLU A 74 -19.92 -4.10 4.56
C GLU A 74 -18.79 -4.46 5.53
N TRP A 75 -17.58 -4.68 5.02
CA TRP A 75 -16.42 -4.98 5.85
C TRP A 75 -16.02 -3.84 6.79
N LEU A 76 -16.12 -2.57 6.35
CA LEU A 76 -15.92 -1.42 7.24
C LEU A 76 -16.99 -1.35 8.35
N GLU A 77 -18.25 -1.68 8.04
CA GLU A 77 -19.36 -1.70 9.00
C GLU A 77 -19.21 -2.83 10.03
N GLU A 78 -18.74 -4.00 9.60
CA GLU A 78 -18.37 -5.12 10.48
C GLU A 78 -17.25 -4.70 11.45
N ASN A 79 -16.17 -4.10 10.93
CA ASN A 79 -15.07 -3.61 11.77
C ASN A 79 -15.51 -2.51 12.73
N TYR A 80 -16.41 -1.62 12.30
CA TYR A 80 -16.98 -0.62 13.20
C TYR A 80 -17.71 -1.27 14.37
N THR A 81 -18.53 -2.29 14.09
CA THR A 81 -19.28 -3.00 15.14
C THR A 81 -18.34 -3.63 16.17
N ASN A 82 -17.24 -4.22 15.72
CA ASN A 82 -16.29 -4.93 16.58
C ASN A 82 -15.33 -4.00 17.32
N LEU A 83 -14.87 -2.92 16.68
CA LEU A 83 -13.76 -2.09 17.17
C LEU A 83 -14.19 -0.70 17.66
N LYS A 84 -15.49 -0.36 17.57
CA LYS A 84 -16.01 0.98 17.93
C LYS A 84 -15.58 1.43 19.33
N GLU A 85 -15.54 0.53 20.31
CA GLU A 85 -15.26 0.90 21.70
C GLU A 85 -13.79 1.29 21.88
N GLU A 86 -12.87 0.47 21.37
CA GLU A 86 -11.43 0.74 21.37
C GLU A 86 -11.10 2.04 20.61
N TYR A 87 -11.69 2.20 19.42
CA TYR A 87 -11.51 3.40 18.61
C TYR A 87 -12.12 4.65 19.27
N ASN A 88 -13.24 4.51 19.97
CA ASN A 88 -13.82 5.61 20.74
C ASN A 88 -12.93 5.99 21.93
N GLN A 89 -12.35 5.02 22.64
CA GLN A 89 -11.45 5.29 23.76
C GLN A 89 -10.24 6.10 23.31
N LYS A 90 -9.58 5.66 22.22
CA LYS A 90 -8.34 6.26 21.71
C LYS A 90 -8.55 7.56 20.95
N TYR A 91 -9.54 7.62 20.06
CA TYR A 91 -9.71 8.74 19.12
C TYR A 91 -10.99 9.56 19.33
N LYS A 92 -11.83 9.20 20.31
CA LYS A 92 -13.13 9.86 20.58
C LYS A 92 -14.08 9.82 19.37
N ILE A 93 -14.10 8.67 18.69
CA ILE A 93 -14.96 8.39 17.55
C ILE A 93 -16.32 7.89 18.02
N ASN A 94 -17.37 8.66 17.72
CA ASN A 94 -18.75 8.37 18.14
C ASN A 94 -19.68 7.95 17.00
N ASN A 95 -19.18 7.82 15.77
CA ASN A 95 -19.98 7.43 14.61
C ASN A 95 -19.17 6.70 13.55
N PHE A 96 -19.88 5.99 12.67
CA PHE A 96 -19.30 5.20 11.59
C PHE A 96 -18.42 6.04 10.64
N THR A 97 -18.85 7.24 10.27
CA THR A 97 -18.12 8.09 9.31
C THR A 97 -16.72 8.46 9.82
N LYS A 98 -16.62 8.85 11.09
CA LYS A 98 -15.35 9.13 11.75
C LYS A 98 -14.52 7.85 11.91
N PHE A 99 -15.16 6.73 12.24
CA PHE A 99 -14.49 5.43 12.31
C PHE A 99 -13.88 5.05 10.97
N ALA A 100 -14.68 4.99 9.91
CA ALA A 100 -14.24 4.62 8.57
C ALA A 100 -13.07 5.51 8.11
N SER A 101 -13.14 6.81 8.42
CA SER A 101 -12.07 7.76 8.14
C SER A 101 -10.73 7.38 8.82
N ILE A 102 -10.74 7.18 10.14
CA ILE A 102 -9.53 6.88 10.91
C ILE A 102 -9.04 5.45 10.66
N PHE A 103 -9.97 4.49 10.59
CA PHE A 103 -9.66 3.10 10.29
C PHE A 103 -8.94 2.99 8.93
N THR A 104 -9.41 3.72 7.91
CA THR A 104 -8.75 3.75 6.60
C THR A 104 -7.36 4.36 6.65
N LEU A 105 -7.17 5.44 7.40
CA LEU A 105 -5.83 6.00 7.63
C LEU A 105 -4.92 4.99 8.33
N ASN A 106 -5.43 4.27 9.32
CA ASN A 106 -4.69 3.19 10.00
C ASN A 106 -4.33 2.04 9.06
N MET A 107 -5.20 1.68 8.12
CA MET A 107 -4.87 0.65 7.11
C MET A 107 -3.65 1.05 6.29
N PHE A 108 -3.63 2.28 5.77
CA PHE A 108 -2.48 2.79 5.02
C PHE A 108 -1.21 2.86 5.87
N GLU A 109 -1.31 3.40 7.09
CA GLU A 109 -0.15 3.51 7.98
C GLU A 109 0.40 2.13 8.39
N SER A 110 -0.49 1.15 8.62
CA SER A 110 -0.08 -0.23 8.91
C SER A 110 0.59 -0.88 7.70
N LYS A 111 0.08 -0.63 6.49
CA LYS A 111 0.75 -1.06 5.25
C LYS A 111 2.14 -0.46 5.12
N THR A 112 2.29 0.85 5.36
CA THR A 112 3.60 1.52 5.36
C THR A 112 4.59 0.79 6.26
N LYS A 113 4.20 0.51 7.50
CA LYS A 113 5.06 -0.18 8.47
C LYS A 113 5.38 -1.61 8.06
N ALA A 114 4.40 -2.36 7.56
CA ALA A 114 4.62 -3.72 7.06
C ALA A 114 5.55 -3.76 5.84
N GLN A 115 5.50 -2.72 4.99
CA GLN A 115 6.31 -2.61 3.78
C GLN A 115 7.65 -1.88 3.97
N ASN A 116 8.02 -1.48 5.19
CA ASN A 116 9.31 -0.82 5.46
C ASN A 116 10.55 -1.66 5.05
N TYR A 117 10.37 -2.95 4.75
CA TYR A 117 11.42 -3.84 4.24
C TYR A 117 11.33 -4.16 2.74
N ILE A 118 10.34 -3.62 2.02
CA ILE A 118 10.18 -3.80 0.58
C ILE A 118 10.84 -2.61 -0.11
N VAL A 119 11.90 -2.88 -0.88
CA VAL A 119 12.55 -1.88 -1.74
C VAL A 119 11.49 -1.37 -2.73
N LYS A 120 11.03 -0.13 -2.55
CA LYS A 120 10.09 0.54 -3.48
C LYS A 120 10.85 0.87 -4.77
N LEU A 121 10.93 -0.08 -5.70
CA LEU A 121 11.53 0.13 -7.02
C LEU A 121 10.57 0.97 -7.89
N LYS A 122 10.97 2.20 -8.23
CA LYS A 122 10.28 3.08 -9.17
C LYS A 122 10.61 2.69 -10.61
N GLU A 123 9.81 3.14 -11.58
CA GLU A 123 10.12 2.97 -13.02
C GLU A 123 11.51 3.51 -13.40
N SER A 124 11.97 4.59 -12.76
CA SER A 124 13.34 5.11 -12.89
C SER A 124 14.40 4.07 -12.51
N ASP A 125 14.11 3.24 -11.52
CA ASP A 125 15.03 2.23 -11.01
C ASP A 125 15.12 1.04 -11.99
N PHE A 126 14.06 0.79 -12.77
CA PHE A 126 14.11 -0.14 -13.91
C PHE A 126 14.90 0.42 -15.09
N ARG A 127 14.85 1.74 -15.37
CA ARG A 127 15.72 2.34 -16.40
C ARG A 127 17.19 2.20 -16.02
N TRP A 128 17.53 2.43 -14.75
CA TRP A 128 18.87 2.16 -14.24
C TRP A 128 19.26 0.68 -14.40
N LEU A 129 18.35 -0.26 -14.09
CA LEU A 129 18.60 -1.69 -14.26
C LEU A 129 18.86 -2.07 -15.74
N ILE A 130 18.12 -1.46 -16.66
CA ILE A 130 18.30 -1.63 -18.11
C ILE A 130 19.63 -1.03 -18.57
N ASP A 131 20.04 0.11 -18.03
CA ASP A 131 21.32 0.75 -18.38
C ASP A 131 22.51 -0.03 -17.81
N GLU A 132 22.42 -0.56 -16.59
CA GLU A 132 23.40 -1.49 -16.03
C GLU A 132 23.47 -2.79 -16.83
N TYR A 133 22.32 -3.36 -17.23
CA TYR A 133 22.28 -4.49 -18.15
C TYR A 133 23.04 -4.20 -19.45
N LYS A 134 22.80 -3.05 -20.10
CA LYS A 134 23.51 -2.67 -21.33
C LYS A 134 25.01 -2.48 -21.13
N LYS A 135 25.45 -1.97 -19.97
CA LYS A 135 26.88 -1.83 -19.65
C LYS A 135 27.54 -3.20 -19.49
N GLN A 136 26.91 -4.09 -18.70
CA GLN A 136 27.45 -5.42 -18.45
C GLN A 136 27.38 -6.31 -19.68
N GLN A 137 26.34 -6.18 -20.52
CA GLN A 137 26.23 -6.88 -21.80
C GLN A 137 27.40 -6.53 -22.73
N LYS A 138 27.81 -5.26 -22.80
CA LYS A 138 29.02 -4.87 -23.57
C LYS A 138 30.29 -5.53 -23.04
N GLU A 139 30.47 -5.61 -21.72
CA GLU A 139 31.65 -6.26 -21.14
C GLU A 139 31.63 -7.80 -21.28
N TYR A 140 30.44 -8.40 -21.21
CA TYR A 140 30.24 -9.85 -21.29
C TYR A 140 30.29 -10.38 -22.72
N ASP A 141 29.66 -9.70 -23.68
CA ASP A 141 29.72 -10.03 -25.11
C ASP A 141 31.16 -10.01 -25.63
N THR A 142 32.01 -9.16 -25.05
CA THR A 142 33.44 -9.05 -25.41
C THR A 142 34.27 -10.24 -24.89
N LYS A 143 33.79 -11.02 -23.91
CA LYS A 143 34.55 -12.14 -23.31
C LYS A 143 33.92 -13.53 -23.48
N TYR A 144 32.59 -13.66 -23.52
CA TYR A 144 31.92 -14.97 -23.37
C TYR A 144 30.68 -15.19 -24.26
N GLY A 145 30.33 -14.24 -25.15
CA GLY A 145 29.17 -14.34 -26.05
C GLY A 145 27.85 -13.77 -25.47
N THR A 146 26.78 -13.79 -26.27
CA THR A 146 25.52 -13.07 -26.01
C THR A 146 24.74 -13.63 -24.82
N GLN A 147 24.63 -12.86 -23.74
CA GLN A 147 23.80 -13.19 -22.57
C GLN A 147 22.36 -12.72 -22.80
N THR A 148 21.35 -13.54 -22.45
CA THR A 148 19.95 -13.10 -22.45
C THR A 148 19.64 -12.28 -21.19
N PHE A 149 18.65 -11.38 -21.27
CA PHE A 149 18.25 -10.56 -20.12
C PHE A 149 17.84 -11.39 -18.90
N GLU A 150 17.18 -12.53 -19.12
CA GLU A 150 16.78 -13.46 -18.06
C GLU A 150 17.99 -14.05 -17.31
N GLN A 151 19.02 -14.46 -18.04
CA GLN A 151 20.26 -14.96 -17.45
C GLN A 151 21.02 -13.88 -16.68
N PHE A 152 20.96 -12.63 -17.14
CA PHE A 152 21.50 -11.50 -16.42
C PHE A 152 20.73 -11.23 -15.12
N ALA A 153 19.40 -11.18 -15.19
CA ALA A 153 18.56 -10.89 -14.03
C ALA A 153 18.78 -11.92 -12.91
N ASP A 154 18.83 -13.21 -13.25
CA ASP A 154 19.09 -14.27 -12.26
C ASP A 154 20.46 -14.14 -11.59
N LYS A 155 21.52 -13.87 -12.37
CA LYS A 155 22.88 -13.69 -11.83
C LYS A 155 22.98 -12.42 -10.98
N PHE A 156 22.41 -11.32 -11.47
CA PHE A 156 22.44 -10.03 -10.79
C PHE A 156 21.65 -10.06 -9.48
N LEU A 157 20.45 -10.65 -9.48
CA LEU A 157 19.64 -10.83 -8.27
C LEU A 157 20.40 -11.67 -7.24
N LYS A 158 21.07 -12.75 -7.67
CA LYS A 158 21.90 -13.57 -6.79
C LYS A 158 23.05 -12.78 -6.15
N GLU A 159 23.81 -12.01 -6.93
CA GLU A 159 24.88 -11.15 -6.40
C GLU A 159 24.34 -10.08 -5.44
N LEU A 160 23.17 -9.53 -5.73
CA LEU A 160 22.53 -8.51 -4.89
C LEU A 160 22.05 -9.11 -3.56
N PHE A 161 21.47 -10.31 -3.59
CA PHE A 161 21.12 -11.07 -2.39
C PHE A 161 22.35 -11.43 -1.55
N GLU A 162 23.45 -11.86 -2.17
CA GLU A 162 24.71 -12.15 -1.47
C GLU A 162 25.28 -10.89 -0.79
N LYS A 163 25.29 -9.74 -1.48
CA LYS A 163 25.71 -8.47 -0.88
C LYS A 163 24.80 -8.04 0.27
N LEU A 164 23.48 -8.18 0.14
CA LEU A 164 22.52 -7.89 1.21
C LEU A 164 22.69 -8.82 2.41
N TYR A 165 23.00 -10.09 2.17
CA TYR A 165 23.24 -11.07 3.23
C TYR A 165 24.52 -10.75 4.01
N ILE A 166 25.57 -10.25 3.34
CA ILE A 166 26.79 -9.77 3.99
C ILE A 166 26.49 -8.53 4.85
N VAL A 167 25.72 -7.57 4.34
CA VAL A 167 25.35 -6.35 5.08
C VAL A 167 24.48 -6.65 6.30
N LYS A 168 23.59 -7.65 6.25
CA LYS A 168 22.77 -8.09 7.40
C LYS A 168 23.52 -8.83 8.50
N LYS A 169 24.76 -9.29 8.24
CA LYS A 169 25.61 -9.96 9.22
C LYS A 169 26.48 -8.99 10.06
N PHE A 170 26.50 -7.71 9.69
CA PHE A 170 27.05 -6.62 10.49
C PHE A 170 25.93 -5.85 11.20
#